data_AF-A0A2T0RY47-F1
#
_entry.id   AF-A0A2T0RY47-F1
#
_cell.length_a   1.000
_cell.length_b   1.000
_cell.length_c   1.000
_cell.angle_alpha   90.00
_cell.angle_beta   90.00
_cell.angle_gamma   90.00
#
_symmetry.space_group_name_H-M   'P 1'
#
loop_
_entity.id
_entity.type
_entity.pdbx_description
1 polymer ?
#
loop_
_entity_poly.entity_id
_entity_poly.type
_entity_poly.pdbx_seq_one_letter_code
_entity_poly.pdbx_strand_id
1 'polypeptide(L)'
;MADGTGGTELPHLPSYVSVPGQTDVLFVVVATFVILLILGLGIFYFKLHALPEQMAHSKSPAQYQLVAILALIGLLTHNNAFWIGALLLAAISLPDFLTPLRSIAMSLQKMSGSEAPEPEPSADVTRYTRAAQSDFVDRDAWEDRDAAEGEKNA
;
A
#
# COMPACT_ATOMS: atom_id res chain seq x y z
N MET A 1 -81.60 5.39 25.99
CA MET A 1 -80.60 6.15 26.78
C MET A 1 -79.76 5.14 27.55
N ALA A 2 -78.48 4.89 27.31
CA ALA A 2 -77.50 5.53 26.44
C ALA A 2 -76.61 4.42 25.87
N ASP A 3 -76.32 4.50 24.57
CA ASP A 3 -75.32 3.70 23.89
C ASP A 3 -73.93 4.16 24.37
N GLY A 4 -73.18 3.23 24.97
CA GLY A 4 -71.82 3.41 25.48
C GLY A 4 -70.75 3.06 24.46
N THR A 5 -70.90 3.47 23.19
CA THR A 5 -69.84 3.42 22.18
C THR A 5 -68.80 4.53 22.40
N GLY A 6 -68.08 4.42 23.53
CA GLY A 6 -66.85 5.17 23.76
C GLY A 6 -65.74 4.61 22.86
N GLY A 7 -65.37 5.39 21.85
CA GLY A 7 -64.53 5.00 20.72
C GLY A 7 -63.27 4.19 21.04
N THR A 8 -63.16 3.04 20.38
CA THR A 8 -61.93 2.26 20.24
C THR A 8 -61.08 2.80 19.08
N GLU A 9 -60.86 4.11 19.04
CA GLU A 9 -59.94 4.71 18.09
C GLU A 9 -58.54 4.67 18.73
N LEU A 10 -57.93 3.47 18.77
CA LEU A 10 -56.51 3.36 19.07
C LEU A 10 -55.77 4.24 18.06
N PRO A 11 -54.99 5.25 18.51
CA PRO A 11 -54.24 6.10 17.59
C PRO A 11 -53.42 5.20 16.67
N HIS A 12 -53.47 5.46 15.37
CA HIS A 12 -52.67 4.80 14.35
C HIS A 12 -51.20 5.14 14.61
N LEU A 13 -50.57 4.38 15.50
CA LEU A 13 -49.16 4.52 15.79
C LEU A 13 -48.40 4.14 14.52
N PRO A 14 -47.41 4.96 14.11
CA PRO A 14 -46.61 4.64 12.97
C PRO A 14 -45.96 3.26 13.13
N SER A 15 -45.82 2.52 12.04
CA SER A 15 -45.37 1.12 12.03
C SER A 15 -43.97 0.88 12.61
N TYR A 16 -43.19 1.94 12.83
CA TYR A 16 -41.85 1.90 13.42
C TYR A 16 -41.85 2.13 14.94
N VAL A 17 -43.00 2.40 15.58
CA VAL A 17 -43.12 2.56 17.03
C VAL A 17 -43.60 1.24 17.64
N SER A 18 -42.76 0.59 18.45
CA SER A 18 -43.09 -0.69 19.05
C SER A 18 -43.89 -0.55 20.36
N VAL A 19 -44.86 -1.45 20.52
CA VAL A 19 -45.73 -1.58 21.70
C VAL A 19 -44.97 -2.32 22.82
N PRO A 20 -45.28 -2.10 24.12
CA PRO A 20 -44.57 -2.75 25.22
C PRO A 20 -44.62 -4.28 25.13
N GLY A 21 -43.47 -4.94 25.21
CA GLY A 21 -43.35 -6.40 25.09
C GLY A 21 -43.09 -6.94 23.69
N GLN A 22 -43.02 -6.06 22.66
CA GLN A 22 -42.59 -6.43 21.31
C GLN A 22 -41.18 -5.92 21.00
N THR A 23 -40.52 -6.54 20.01
CA THR A 23 -39.20 -6.12 19.53
C THR A 23 -39.27 -4.72 18.89
N ASP A 24 -38.37 -3.84 19.30
CA ASP A 24 -38.21 -2.50 18.72
C ASP A 24 -37.53 -2.59 17.34
N VAL A 25 -38.34 -2.57 16.28
CA VAL A 25 -37.86 -2.70 14.89
C VAL A 25 -36.98 -1.51 14.51
N LEU A 26 -37.35 -0.29 14.92
CA LEU A 26 -36.57 0.92 14.64
C LEU A 26 -35.20 0.84 15.31
N PHE A 27 -35.17 0.43 16.58
CA PHE A 27 -33.93 0.23 17.31
C PHE A 27 -33.02 -0.79 16.62
N VAL A 28 -33.55 -1.94 16.20
CA VAL A 28 -32.77 -2.99 15.51
C VAL A 28 -32.20 -2.48 14.18
N VAL A 29 -33.00 -1.77 13.39
CA VAL A 29 -32.56 -1.19 12.11
C VAL A 29 -31.47 -0.14 12.34
N VAL A 30 -31.67 0.79 13.27
CA VAL A 30 -30.68 1.82 13.58
C VAL A 30 -29.40 1.21 14.15
N ALA A 31 -29.50 0.24 15.07
CA ALA A 31 -28.34 -0.43 15.64
C ALA A 31 -27.53 -1.15 14.55
N THR A 32 -28.19 -1.88 13.66
CA THR A 32 -27.55 -2.58 12.54
C THR A 32 -26.93 -1.59 11.56
N PHE A 33 -27.64 -0.52 11.22
CA PHE A 33 -27.13 0.55 10.36
C PHE A 33 -25.90 1.21 10.97
N VAL A 34 -25.90 1.52 12.26
CA VAL A 34 -24.75 2.11 12.97
C VAL A 34 -23.57 1.15 12.97
N ILE A 35 -23.78 -0.15 13.21
CA ILE A 35 -22.72 -1.15 13.13
C ILE A 35 -22.11 -1.20 11.72
N LEU A 36 -22.95 -1.25 10.68
CA LEU A 36 -22.49 -1.24 9.29
C LEU A 36 -21.77 0.07 8.93
N LEU A 37 -22.26 1.21 9.44
CA LEU A 37 -21.64 2.51 9.22
C LEU A 37 -20.26 2.56 9.89
N ILE A 38 -20.14 2.13 11.15
CA ILE A 38 -18.85 2.07 11.85
C ILE A 38 -17.88 1.12 11.13
N LEU A 39 -18.33 -0.06 10.72
CA LEU A 39 -17.51 -1.01 9.95
C LEU A 39 -17.09 -0.40 8.61
N GLY A 40 -18.03 0.23 7.89
CA GLY A 40 -17.76 0.88 6.60
C GLY A 40 -16.77 2.03 6.72
N LEU A 41 -16.96 2.92 7.71
CA LEU A 41 -16.03 4.00 8.02
C LEU A 41 -14.69 3.47 8.51
N GLY A 42 -14.67 2.39 9.30
CA GLY A 42 -13.45 1.74 9.75
C GLY A 42 -12.63 1.16 8.59
N ILE A 43 -13.28 0.44 7.68
CA ILE A 43 -12.65 -0.08 6.45
C ILE A 43 -12.16 1.07 5.57
N PHE A 44 -12.96 2.14 5.44
CA PHE A 44 -12.57 3.33 4.70
C PHE A 44 -11.36 4.03 5.34
N TYR A 45 -11.33 4.14 6.67
CA TYR A 45 -10.21 4.68 7.45
C TYR A 45 -8.94 3.87 7.23
N PHE A 46 -9.02 2.54 7.31
CA PHE A 46 -7.88 1.66 7.03
C PHE A 46 -7.41 1.76 5.58
N LYS A 47 -8.33 1.86 4.60
CA LYS A 47 -7.97 2.05 3.19
C LYS A 47 -7.33 3.41 2.93
N LEU A 48 -7.84 4.49 3.52
CA LEU A 48 -7.23 5.83 3.42
C LEU A 48 -5.85 5.90 4.08
N HIS A 49 -5.59 5.09 5.11
CA HIS A 49 -4.27 4.98 5.74
C HIS A 49 -3.28 4.10 4.97
N ALA A 50 -3.77 3.22 4.10
CA ALA A 50 -2.94 2.41 3.21
C ALA A 50 -2.57 3.15 1.90
N LEU A 51 -3.26 4.25 1.56
CA LEU A 51 -2.95 5.06 0.37
C LEU A 51 -1.55 5.73 0.41
N PRO A 52 -1.07 6.30 1.53
CA PRO A 52 0.29 6.83 1.64
C PRO A 52 1.37 5.79 1.30
N GLU A 53 1.15 4.53 1.67
CA GLU A 53 2.04 3.41 1.37
C GLU A 53 2.02 3.06 -0.12
N GLN A 54 0.85 2.99 -0.74
CA GLN A 54 0.71 2.64 -2.16
C GLN A 54 1.14 3.77 -3.11
N MET A 55 0.91 5.04 -2.76
CA MET A 55 1.21 6.18 -3.62
C MET A 55 2.70 6.50 -3.72
N ALA A 56 3.51 6.00 -2.79
CA ALA A 56 4.93 6.31 -2.77
C ALA A 56 5.78 5.37 -3.65
N HIS A 57 5.21 4.30 -4.23
CA HIS A 57 5.92 3.36 -5.11
C HIS A 57 6.44 4.00 -6.42
N SER A 58 5.94 5.19 -6.79
CA SER A 58 6.31 5.89 -8.02
C SER A 58 7.33 7.03 -7.85
N LYS A 59 7.90 7.25 -6.65
CA LYS A 59 8.87 8.32 -6.37
C LYS A 59 10.10 7.80 -5.62
N SER A 60 11.14 8.61 -5.56
CA SER A 60 12.47 8.26 -5.04
C SER A 60 12.41 7.49 -3.70
N PRO A 61 13.26 6.46 -3.50
CA PRO A 61 13.17 5.56 -2.36
C PRO A 61 13.25 6.26 -0.99
N ALA A 62 13.88 7.44 -0.91
CA ALA A 62 13.95 8.25 0.31
C ALA A 62 12.61 8.93 0.67
N GLN A 63 11.85 9.40 -0.33
CA GLN A 63 10.53 10.00 -0.08
C GLN A 63 9.51 8.94 0.37
N TYR A 64 9.60 7.73 -0.20
CA TYR A 64 8.80 6.58 0.24
C TYR A 64 9.02 6.25 1.71
N GLN A 65 10.28 6.17 2.13
CA GLN A 65 10.62 5.78 3.50
C GLN A 65 10.11 6.81 4.52
N LEU A 66 10.21 8.10 4.21
CA LEU A 66 9.67 9.18 5.05
C LEU A 66 8.14 9.14 5.14
N VAL A 67 7.44 8.96 4.01
CA VAL A 67 5.98 8.85 3.98
C VAL A 67 5.51 7.62 4.75
N ALA A 68 6.19 6.48 4.61
CA ALA A 68 5.86 5.23 5.31
C ALA A 68 6.04 5.35 6.83
N ILE A 69 7.13 5.96 7.30
CA ILE A 69 7.36 6.19 8.74
C ILE A 69 6.30 7.16 9.30
N LEU A 70 5.95 8.21 8.55
CA LEU A 70 4.97 9.20 9.00
C LEU A 70 3.55 8.59 9.10
N ALA A 71 3.20 7.71 8.16
CA ALA A 71 1.97 6.93 8.21
C ALA A 71 1.95 5.93 9.38
N LEU A 72 3.07 5.26 9.65
CA LEU A 72 3.22 4.35 10.80
C LEU A 72 3.06 5.08 12.14
N ILE A 73 3.63 6.28 12.28
CA ILE A 73 3.48 7.14 13.47
C ILE A 73 2.02 7.63 13.60
N GLY A 74 1.39 8.01 12.49
CA GLY A 74 -0.03 8.40 12.46
C GLY A 74 -0.96 7.27 12.91
N LEU A 75 -0.65 6.03 12.54
CA LEU A 75 -1.38 4.85 12.96
C LEU A 75 -1.15 4.50 14.44
N LEU A 76 0.10 4.55 14.90
CA LEU A 76 0.46 4.26 16.30
C LEU A 76 -0.17 5.27 17.27
N THR A 77 -0.21 6.55 16.87
CA THR A 77 -0.65 7.65 17.74
C THR A 77 -2.13 7.97 17.57
N HIS A 78 -2.75 7.57 16.46
CA HIS A 78 -4.12 7.94 16.08
C HIS A 78 -4.33 9.47 15.97
N ASN A 79 -3.29 10.20 15.57
CA ASN A 79 -3.36 11.65 15.37
C ASN A 79 -3.42 11.99 13.88
N ASN A 80 -4.55 12.59 13.48
CA ASN A 80 -4.86 12.98 12.10
C ASN A 80 -3.83 13.93 11.47
N ALA A 81 -3.10 14.71 12.27
CA ALA A 81 -2.08 15.64 11.78
C ALA A 81 -0.94 14.90 11.04
N PHE A 82 -0.55 13.72 11.51
CA PHE A 82 0.49 12.92 10.87
C PHE A 82 0.01 12.26 9.58
N TRP A 83 -1.26 11.81 9.54
CA TRP A 83 -1.86 11.30 8.31
C TRP A 83 -2.00 12.39 7.23
N ILE A 84 -2.49 13.58 7.61
CA ILE A 84 -2.56 14.75 6.71
C ILE A 84 -1.15 15.13 6.22
N GLY A 85 -0.17 15.14 7.12
CA GLY A 85 1.24 15.39 6.77
C GLY A 85 1.79 14.38 5.76
N ALA A 86 1.46 13.09 5.91
CA ALA A 86 1.89 12.04 4.98
C ALA A 86 1.26 12.21 3.59
N LEU A 87 -0.02 12.55 3.50
CA LEU A 87 -0.67 12.86 2.22
C LEU A 87 -0.07 14.10 1.56
N LEU A 88 0.14 15.18 2.33
CA LEU A 88 0.74 16.41 1.79
C LEU A 88 2.14 16.15 1.24
N LEU A 89 2.94 15.40 1.99
CA LEU A 89 4.32 15.06 1.62
C LEU A 89 4.39 14.07 0.44
N ALA A 90 3.40 13.17 0.28
CA ALA A 90 3.31 12.28 -0.88
C ALA A 90 2.85 13.04 -2.14
N ALA A 91 1.89 13.97 -1.99
CA ALA A 91 1.37 14.79 -3.07
C ALA A 91 2.44 15.72 -3.65
N ILE A 92 3.24 16.35 -2.79
CA ILE A 92 4.35 17.21 -3.21
C ILE A 92 5.55 16.34 -3.57
N SER A 93 6.02 16.36 -4.81
CA SER A 93 7.31 15.74 -5.17
C SER A 93 8.42 16.54 -4.49
N LEU A 94 9.15 15.92 -3.56
CA LEU A 94 10.41 16.52 -3.12
C LEU A 94 11.42 16.41 -4.26
N PRO A 95 12.03 17.52 -4.71
CA PRO A 95 13.10 17.45 -5.69
C PRO A 95 14.25 16.61 -5.15
N ASP A 96 14.89 15.81 -6.00
CA ASP A 96 16.09 15.11 -5.62
C ASP A 96 17.26 16.10 -5.52
N PHE A 97 17.54 16.53 -4.29
CA PHE A 97 18.63 17.46 -3.99
C PHE A 97 19.98 16.76 -3.77
N LEU A 98 20.01 15.43 -3.67
CA LEU A 98 21.23 14.67 -3.42
C LEU A 98 21.98 14.35 -4.72
N THR A 99 21.24 14.11 -5.81
CA THR A 99 21.83 13.86 -7.14
C THR A 99 22.69 15.03 -7.64
N PRO A 100 22.23 16.30 -7.59
CA PRO A 100 23.06 17.46 -7.94
C PRO A 100 24.28 17.62 -7.02
N LEU A 101 24.12 17.37 -5.72
CA LEU A 101 25.19 17.50 -4.73
C LEU A 101 26.30 16.46 -4.96
N ARG A 102 25.91 15.21 -5.27
CA ARG A 102 26.84 14.14 -5.68
C ARG A 102 27.56 14.48 -6.98
N SER A 103 26.87 15.06 -7.96
CA SER A 103 27.49 15.52 -9.20
C SER A 103 28.57 16.57 -8.94
N ILE A 104 28.31 17.52 -8.03
CA ILE A 104 29.29 18.54 -7.63
C ILE A 104 30.46 17.90 -6.89
N ALA A 105 30.22 16.99 -5.94
CA ALA A 105 31.26 16.29 -5.21
C ALA A 105 32.17 15.45 -6.14
N MET A 106 31.59 14.73 -7.11
CA MET A 106 32.36 13.98 -8.12
C MET A 106 33.16 14.91 -9.05
N SER A 107 32.57 16.03 -9.46
CA SER A 107 33.28 17.02 -10.28
C SER A 107 34.44 17.66 -9.53
N LEU A 108 34.24 17.98 -8.25
CA LEU A 108 35.26 18.56 -7.39
C LEU A 108 36.38 17.56 -7.07
N GLN A 109 36.04 16.28 -6.85
CA GLN A 109 37.00 15.19 -6.68
C GLN A 109 37.87 14.99 -7.93
N LYS A 110 37.26 15.04 -9.11
CA LYS A 110 37.98 14.97 -10.39
C LYS A 110 38.90 16.19 -10.60
N MET A 111 38.50 17.37 -10.11
CA MET A 111 39.33 18.59 -10.16
C MET A 111 40.43 18.62 -9.09
N SER A 112 40.22 18.02 -7.92
CA SER A 112 41.20 18.01 -6.83
C SER A 112 42.32 17.00 -7.03
N GLY A 113 42.25 16.17 -8.09
CA GLY A 113 43.22 15.08 -8.32
C GLY A 113 43.22 14.05 -7.20
N SER A 114 42.23 14.06 -6.31
CA SER A 114 42.06 13.03 -5.29
C SER A 114 41.40 11.84 -5.95
N GLU A 115 42.24 10.99 -6.54
CA GLU A 115 41.89 9.62 -6.89
C GLU A 115 41.59 8.87 -5.58
N ALA A 116 40.39 9.06 -5.03
CA ALA A 116 39.85 8.07 -4.13
C ALA A 116 39.59 6.82 -4.98
N PRO A 117 39.81 5.61 -4.44
CA PRO A 117 39.64 4.37 -5.19
C PRO A 117 38.30 4.42 -5.91
N GLU A 118 38.30 4.14 -7.21
CA GLU A 118 37.05 3.95 -7.95
C GLU A 118 36.13 3.09 -7.07
N PRO A 119 34.82 3.41 -6.96
CA PRO A 119 33.90 2.40 -6.50
C PRO A 119 34.02 1.28 -7.52
N GLU A 120 34.85 0.28 -7.19
CA GLU A 120 35.07 -0.94 -7.94
C GLU A 120 33.72 -1.29 -8.55
N PRO A 121 33.54 -1.22 -9.88
CA PRO A 121 32.29 -1.61 -10.50
C PRO A 121 32.11 -3.03 -10.04
N SER A 122 31.18 -3.26 -9.12
CA SER A 122 31.19 -4.47 -8.32
C SER A 122 31.29 -5.62 -9.30
N ALA A 123 32.46 -6.26 -9.31
CA ALA A 123 32.79 -7.27 -10.29
C ALA A 123 31.88 -8.50 -10.12
N ASP A 124 30.92 -8.42 -9.20
CA ASP A 124 29.88 -9.36 -8.86
C ASP A 124 28.68 -9.25 -9.82
N VAL A 125 28.17 -8.06 -10.15
CA VAL A 125 26.93 -7.96 -10.97
C VAL A 125 27.18 -8.40 -12.41
N THR A 126 28.34 -8.02 -12.99
CA THR A 126 28.74 -8.43 -14.34
C THR A 126 29.19 -9.90 -14.39
N ARG A 127 29.73 -10.46 -13.30
CA ARG A 127 30.08 -11.90 -13.25
C ARG A 127 28.86 -12.78 -13.06
N TYR A 128 27.87 -12.38 -12.27
CA TYR A 128 26.61 -13.14 -12.13
C TYR A 128 25.84 -13.20 -13.46
N THR A 129 25.73 -12.08 -14.18
CA THR A 129 25.06 -12.07 -15.50
C THR A 129 25.86 -12.81 -16.58
N ARG A 130 27.19 -12.67 -16.60
CA ARG A 130 28.04 -13.40 -17.55
C ARG A 130 28.09 -14.90 -17.27
N ALA A 131 28.14 -15.32 -16.01
CA ALA A 131 28.16 -16.73 -15.62
C ALA A 131 26.82 -17.42 -15.92
N ALA A 132 25.68 -16.75 -15.65
CA ALA A 132 24.37 -17.28 -16.02
C ALA A 132 24.18 -17.38 -17.55
N GLN A 133 24.75 -16.43 -18.31
CA GLN A 133 24.66 -16.44 -19.77
C GLN A 133 25.57 -17.49 -20.40
N SER A 134 26.77 -17.73 -19.87
CA SER A 134 27.64 -18.81 -20.36
C SER A 134 27.10 -20.18 -20.02
N ASP A 135 26.47 -20.35 -18.84
CA ASP A 135 25.86 -21.63 -18.43
C ASP A 135 24.68 -22.02 -19.34
N PHE A 136 23.93 -21.03 -19.84
CA PHE A 136 22.89 -21.25 -20.85
C PHE A 136 23.48 -21.65 -22.20
N VAL A 137 24.50 -20.92 -22.69
CA VAL A 137 25.14 -21.19 -24.00
C VAL A 137 25.84 -22.55 -24.03
N ASP A 138 26.42 -23.00 -22.92
CA ASP A 138 27.10 -24.30 -22.87
C ASP A 138 26.08 -25.45 -22.78
N ARG A 139 24.93 -25.28 -22.09
CA ARG A 139 23.91 -26.33 -21.93
C ARG A 139 23.35 -26.81 -23.27
N ASP A 140 23.08 -25.88 -24.19
CA ASP A 140 22.55 -26.19 -25.53
C ASP A 140 23.53 -27.06 -26.34
N ALA A 141 24.84 -26.93 -26.10
CA ALA A 141 25.88 -27.69 -26.78
C ALA A 141 26.00 -29.15 -26.31
N TRP A 142 25.47 -29.49 -25.13
CA TRP A 142 25.43 -30.87 -24.62
C TRP A 142 24.19 -31.62 -25.12
N GLU A 143 23.03 -30.97 -25.18
CA GLU A 143 21.77 -31.59 -25.64
C GLU A 143 21.86 -32.07 -27.11
N ASP A 144 22.53 -31.32 -27.98
CA ASP A 144 22.73 -31.70 -29.39
C ASP A 144 23.65 -32.92 -29.57
N ARG A 145 24.60 -33.14 -28.64
CA ARG A 145 25.52 -34.29 -28.69
C ARG A 145 24.83 -35.57 -28.25
N ASP A 146 24.01 -35.49 -27.21
CA ASP A 146 23.26 -36.64 -26.68
C ASP A 146 22.19 -37.12 -27.68
N ALA A 147 21.55 -36.18 -28.38
CA ALA A 147 20.63 -36.49 -29.48
C ALA A 147 21.34 -37.22 -30.64
N ALA A 148 22.56 -36.80 -30.98
CA ALA A 148 23.33 -37.38 -32.08
C ALA A 148 24.00 -38.72 -31.72
N GLU A 149 24.20 -39.03 -30.43
CA GLU A 149 24.73 -40.32 -29.96
C GLU A 149 23.64 -41.37 -29.74
N GLY A 150 22.40 -40.95 -29.42
CA GLY A 150 21.25 -41.85 -29.33
C GLY A 150 20.85 -42.51 -30.66
N GLU A 151 21.04 -41.81 -31.79
CA GLU A 151 20.70 -42.32 -33.13
C GLU A 151 21.70 -43.37 -33.66
N LYS A 152 22.92 -43.41 -33.11
CA LYS A 152 24.01 -44.28 -33.62
C LYS A 152 24.03 -45.65 -32.94
N ASN A 153 23.28 -45.81 -31.85
CA ASN A 153 23.27 -47.01 -31.01
C ASN A 153 21.92 -47.77 -31.03
N ALA A 154 21.02 -47.41 -31.96
CA ALA A 154 19.76 -48.12 -32.24
C ALA A 154 19.86 -48.82 -33.61
#